data_AF-A0A7V9IGB2-F1
#
_entry.id   AF-A0A7V9IGB2-F1
#
_cell.length_a   1.000
_cell.length_b   1.000
_cell.length_c   1.000
_cell.angle_alpha   90.00
_cell.angle_beta   90.00
_cell.angle_gamma   90.00
#
_symmetry.space_group_name_H-M   'P 1'
#
loop_
_entity.id
_entity.type
_entity.pdbx_description
1 polymer ?
#
loop_
_entity_poly.entity_id
_entity_poly.type
_entity_poly.pdbx_seq_one_letter_code
_entity_poly.pdbx_strand_id
1 'polypeptide(L)'
;MFCRCANGFGGGPNTQTCPVCLGFPGALPVPNRTAIEWTVKLGLALGCEIPKRAVFARKHYSYPDLPKGYQISQYDLPSCINGKVIVPTPVGDQAIGIVRAHLEEDAAKTTHVGGRSGRIGGADHSLVDFNRGGTPLVEIVTRPDIRSADEAKRFLQ
;
A
#
# COMPACT_ATOMS: atom_id res chain seq x y z
N MET A 1 -2.12 10.16 1.39
CA MET A 1 -2.85 9.46 2.47
C MET A 1 -3.00 10.31 3.71
N PHE A 2 -1.88 10.80 4.28
CA PHE A 2 -1.89 11.49 5.57
C PHE A 2 -1.57 13.00 5.50
N CYS A 3 -1.54 13.57 4.29
CA CYS A 3 -1.30 14.99 4.05
C CYS A 3 -2.13 15.47 2.84
N ARG A 4 -1.95 16.75 2.45
CA ARG A 4 -2.72 17.40 1.37
C ARG A 4 -1.98 17.46 0.01
N CYS A 5 -0.80 16.84 -0.10
CA CYS A 5 -0.09 16.78 -1.39
C CYS A 5 -0.94 16.09 -2.45
N ALA A 6 -0.73 16.49 -3.71
CA ALA A 6 -1.35 15.82 -4.84
C ALA A 6 -0.88 14.37 -4.92
N ASN A 7 -1.81 13.47 -5.27
CA ASN A 7 -1.47 12.10 -5.67
C ASN A 7 -1.52 12.07 -7.19
N GLY A 8 -0.38 12.26 -7.86
CA GLY A 8 -0.31 12.25 -9.32
C GLY A 8 0.98 11.64 -9.84
N PHE A 9 0.91 11.01 -11.00
CA PHE A 9 2.09 10.56 -11.73
C PHE A 9 2.71 11.74 -12.51
N GLY A 10 4.03 11.73 -12.64
CA GLY A 10 4.77 12.76 -13.37
C GLY A 10 5.27 13.92 -12.49
N GLY A 11 5.75 14.98 -13.14
CA GLY A 11 6.44 16.08 -12.48
C GLY A 11 7.92 15.80 -12.22
N GLY A 12 8.64 16.84 -11.77
CA GLY A 12 10.03 16.69 -11.34
C GLY A 12 10.14 15.95 -10.00
N PRO A 13 11.30 15.36 -9.67
CA PRO A 13 11.50 14.67 -8.41
C PRO A 13 11.29 15.60 -7.22
N ASN A 14 10.66 15.10 -6.15
CA ASN A 14 10.39 15.81 -4.90
C ASN A 14 9.52 17.09 -5.00
N THR A 15 8.75 17.26 -6.08
CA THR A 15 7.88 18.43 -6.29
C THR A 15 6.49 18.28 -5.66
N GLN A 16 6.05 17.07 -5.34
CA GLN A 16 4.74 16.75 -4.76
C GLN A 16 4.88 16.36 -3.27
N THR A 17 5.62 17.17 -2.51
CA THR A 17 5.99 16.85 -1.13
C THR A 17 5.59 17.96 -0.14
N CYS A 18 5.55 17.65 1.15
CA CYS A 18 5.32 18.60 2.23
C CYS A 18 5.98 18.08 3.53
N PRO A 19 6.08 18.90 4.59
CA PRO A 19 6.68 18.50 5.85
C PRO A 19 6.12 17.20 6.46
N VAL A 20 4.83 16.90 6.24
CA VAL A 20 4.19 15.68 6.76
C VAL A 20 4.68 14.42 6.06
N CYS A 21 4.63 14.37 4.72
CA CYS A 21 5.10 13.18 4.00
C CYS A 21 6.62 13.04 4.01
N LEU A 22 7.35 14.15 4.19
CA LEU A 22 8.80 14.17 4.41
C LEU A 22 9.23 13.86 5.85
N GLY A 23 8.29 13.65 6.77
CA GLY A 23 8.61 13.26 8.15
C GLY A 23 9.38 14.33 8.95
N PHE A 24 9.13 15.62 8.69
CA PHE A 24 9.78 16.70 9.42
C PHE A 24 9.41 16.67 10.92
N PRO A 25 10.32 17.09 11.82
CA PRO A 25 10.04 17.20 13.24
C PRO A 25 8.78 18.06 13.50
N GLY A 26 7.86 17.54 14.30
CA GLY A 26 6.61 18.21 14.65
C GLY A 26 5.47 18.07 13.63
N ALA A 27 5.69 17.42 12.48
CA ALA A 27 4.63 17.16 11.51
C ALA A 27 3.68 16.04 11.98
N LEU A 28 2.37 16.22 11.78
CA LEU A 28 1.34 15.28 12.22
C LEU A 28 0.50 14.74 11.03
N PRO A 29 0.19 13.43 11.00
CA PRO A 29 -0.62 12.84 9.95
C PRO A 29 -2.11 13.16 10.14
N VAL A 30 -2.81 13.47 9.04
CA VAL A 30 -4.27 13.63 9.01
C VAL A 30 -4.86 12.70 7.95
N PRO A 31 -5.71 11.72 8.33
CA PRO A 31 -6.20 10.71 7.40
C PRO A 31 -7.10 11.30 6.30
N ASN A 32 -6.94 10.81 5.08
CA ASN A 32 -7.76 11.17 3.93
C ASN A 32 -9.12 10.47 3.98
N ARG A 33 -10.21 11.25 4.05
CA ARG A 33 -11.59 10.75 4.10
C ARG A 33 -11.96 9.89 2.90
N THR A 34 -11.60 10.32 1.69
CA THR A 34 -11.92 9.60 0.44
C THR A 34 -11.23 8.24 0.41
N ALA A 35 -9.97 8.16 0.85
CA ALA A 35 -9.25 6.89 0.91
C ALA A 35 -9.91 5.90 1.88
N ILE A 36 -10.40 6.37 3.04
CA ILE A 36 -11.16 5.54 3.98
C ILE A 36 -12.47 5.06 3.34
N GLU A 37 -13.25 5.96 2.74
CA GLU A 37 -14.51 5.63 2.08
C GLU A 37 -14.31 4.58 0.98
N TRP A 38 -13.28 4.75 0.14
CA TRP A 38 -12.94 3.82 -0.93
C TRP A 38 -12.47 2.47 -0.41
N THR A 39 -11.72 2.44 0.70
CA THR A 39 -11.33 1.18 1.36
C THR A 39 -12.56 0.40 1.83
N VAL A 40 -13.56 1.09 2.40
CA VAL A 40 -14.83 0.45 2.81
C VAL A 40 -15.60 -0.07 1.60
N LYS A 41 -15.72 0.73 0.52
CA LYS A 41 -16.37 0.29 -0.73
C LYS A 41 -15.68 -0.95 -1.31
N LEU A 42 -14.36 -0.94 -1.37
CA LEU A 42 -13.55 -2.08 -1.81
C LEU A 42 -13.79 -3.30 -0.92
N GLY A 43 -13.78 -3.13 0.41
CA GLY A 43 -14.07 -4.21 1.35
C GLY A 43 -15.42 -4.87 1.10
N LEU A 44 -16.48 -4.06 0.91
CA LEU A 44 -17.81 -4.57 0.58
C LEU A 44 -17.83 -5.31 -0.77
N ALA A 45 -17.13 -4.79 -1.78
CA ALA A 45 -17.02 -5.43 -3.09
C ALA A 45 -16.27 -6.78 -3.02
N LEU A 46 -15.30 -6.90 -2.10
CA LEU A 46 -14.56 -8.13 -1.81
C LEU A 46 -15.33 -9.09 -0.88
N GLY A 47 -16.58 -8.76 -0.54
CA GLY A 47 -17.41 -9.56 0.37
C GLY A 47 -16.91 -9.57 1.82
N CYS A 48 -16.06 -8.62 2.22
CA CYS A 48 -15.53 -8.53 3.57
C CYS A 48 -16.57 -8.01 4.57
N GLU A 49 -16.43 -8.44 5.82
CA GLU A 49 -17.00 -7.74 6.96
C GLU A 49 -16.23 -6.43 7.21
N ILE A 50 -16.96 -5.36 7.53
CA ILE A 50 -16.40 -4.05 7.88
C ILE A 50 -16.49 -3.88 9.41
N PRO A 51 -15.36 -3.96 10.14
CA PRO A 51 -15.37 -3.79 11.59
C PRO A 51 -15.87 -2.40 12.00
N LYS A 52 -16.60 -2.32 13.13
CA LYS A 52 -17.05 -1.03 13.71
C LYS A 52 -15.89 -0.13 14.14
N ARG A 53 -14.70 -0.70 14.32
CA ARG A 53 -13.48 0.00 14.75
C ARG A 53 -12.27 -0.56 14.00
N ALA A 54 -11.51 0.34 13.38
CA ALA A 54 -10.20 0.08 12.80
C ALA A 54 -9.17 1.03 13.42
N VAL A 55 -7.91 0.61 13.51
CA VAL A 55 -6.84 1.40 14.14
C VAL A 55 -5.60 1.42 13.26
N PHE A 56 -5.09 2.62 12.99
CA PHE A 56 -3.79 2.79 12.36
C PHE A 56 -2.66 2.47 13.36
N ALA A 57 -1.68 1.71 12.91
CA ALA A 57 -0.49 1.31 13.63
C ALA A 57 0.77 1.81 12.92
N ARG A 58 1.90 1.82 13.62
CA ARG A 58 3.21 2.18 13.08
C ARG A 58 4.05 0.92 12.84
N LYS A 59 4.30 0.61 11.58
CA LYS A 59 5.21 -0.47 11.16
C LYS A 59 6.62 0.13 11.05
N HIS A 60 7.45 -0.11 12.06
CA HIS A 60 8.78 0.49 12.16
C HIS A 60 9.81 -0.29 11.35
N TYR A 61 10.50 0.39 10.44
CA TYR A 61 11.68 -0.12 9.73
C TYR A 61 12.47 1.06 9.15
N SER A 62 13.78 0.89 9.04
CA SER A 62 14.66 1.93 8.51
C SER A 62 14.99 1.65 7.06
N TYR A 63 14.60 2.55 6.16
CA TYR A 63 15.00 2.52 4.76
C TYR A 63 14.94 3.95 4.17
N PRO A 64 15.82 4.34 3.22
CA PRO A 64 15.90 5.73 2.73
C PRO A 64 14.62 6.31 2.13
N ASP A 65 13.74 5.47 1.57
CA ASP A 65 12.46 5.90 1.00
C ASP A 65 11.32 6.04 2.03
N LEU A 66 11.62 5.81 3.31
CA LEU A 66 10.67 5.93 4.41
C LEU A 66 11.14 6.98 5.41
N PRO A 67 10.81 8.27 5.20
CA PRO A 67 11.46 9.36 5.92
C PRO A 67 11.07 9.44 7.41
N LYS A 68 9.96 8.82 7.80
CA LYS A 68 9.46 8.80 9.17
C LYS A 68 10.13 7.73 10.05
N GLY A 69 10.86 6.78 9.47
CA GLY A 69 11.34 5.57 10.16
C GLY A 69 10.24 4.57 10.56
N TYR A 70 8.99 4.84 10.15
CA TYR A 70 7.85 3.93 10.23
C TYR A 70 6.83 4.24 9.14
N GLN A 71 6.15 3.21 8.67
CA GLN A 71 4.99 3.31 7.77
C GLN A 71 3.72 3.30 8.62
N ILE A 72 2.80 4.22 8.38
CA ILE A 72 1.46 4.17 8.96
C ILE A 72 0.64 3.15 8.16
N SER A 73 0.27 2.05 8.82
CA SER A 73 -0.52 0.95 8.25
C SER A 73 -1.61 0.56 9.27
N GLN A 74 -2.21 -0.63 9.16
CA GLN A 74 -3.11 -1.20 10.17
C GLN A 74 -2.61 -2.59 10.53
N TYR A 75 -2.62 -2.94 11.82
CA TYR A 75 -2.14 -4.24 12.29
C TYR A 75 -3.30 -5.10 12.80
N ASP A 76 -3.55 -5.15 14.11
CA ASP A 76 -4.56 -6.04 14.71
C ASP A 76 -6.01 -5.70 14.30
N LEU A 77 -6.28 -4.42 14.00
CA LEU A 77 -7.63 -3.91 13.73
C LEU A 77 -7.72 -3.30 12.31
N PRO A 78 -7.72 -4.13 11.25
CA PRO A 78 -7.82 -3.67 9.87
C PRO A 78 -9.23 -3.17 9.50
N SER A 79 -9.32 -2.41 8.41
CA SER A 79 -10.58 -1.86 7.88
C SER A 79 -11.55 -2.91 7.32
N CYS A 80 -11.06 -4.07 6.87
CA CYS A 80 -11.87 -5.12 6.25
C CYS A 80 -11.31 -6.50 6.60
N ILE A 81 -12.18 -7.46 6.93
CA ILE A 81 -11.81 -8.83 7.30
C ILE A 81 -12.74 -9.87 6.66
N ASN A 82 -12.26 -11.12 6.57
CA ASN A 82 -13.10 -12.30 6.28
C ASN A 82 -13.95 -12.19 5.00
N GLY A 83 -13.35 -11.72 3.91
CA GLY A 83 -14.01 -11.64 2.61
C GLY A 83 -13.87 -12.89 1.76
N LYS A 84 -14.42 -12.84 0.55
CA LYS A 84 -14.32 -13.90 -0.46
C LYS A 84 -14.66 -13.35 -1.84
N VAL A 85 -13.87 -13.72 -2.84
CA VAL A 85 -14.11 -13.42 -4.26
C VAL A 85 -14.33 -14.72 -5.02
N ILE A 86 -15.21 -14.69 -6.02
CA ILE A 86 -15.42 -15.80 -6.96
C ILE A 86 -14.58 -15.55 -8.21
N VAL A 87 -13.73 -16.50 -8.56
CA VAL A 87 -12.84 -16.45 -9.71
C VAL A 87 -13.23 -17.54 -10.71
N PRO A 88 -13.73 -17.17 -11.91
CA PRO A 88 -14.07 -18.14 -12.94
C PRO A 88 -12.83 -18.82 -13.52
N THR A 89 -12.79 -20.14 -13.51
CA THR A 89 -11.70 -20.95 -14.10
C THR A 89 -12.25 -21.94 -15.14
N PRO A 90 -11.40 -22.53 -16.00
CA PRO A 90 -11.85 -23.54 -16.97
C PRO A 90 -12.45 -24.81 -16.34
N VAL A 91 -12.14 -25.07 -15.06
CA VAL A 91 -12.64 -26.24 -14.31
C VAL A 91 -13.82 -25.90 -13.38
N GLY A 92 -14.34 -24.67 -13.46
CA GLY A 92 -15.43 -24.15 -12.63
C GLY A 92 -15.04 -22.94 -11.79
N ASP A 93 -16.03 -22.31 -11.18
CA ASP A 93 -15.83 -21.14 -10.32
C ASP A 93 -15.12 -21.53 -9.02
N GLN A 94 -14.03 -20.83 -8.71
CA GLN A 94 -13.26 -21.03 -7.48
C GLN A 94 -13.48 -19.89 -6.50
N ALA A 95 -13.69 -20.24 -5.24
CA ALA A 95 -13.83 -19.29 -4.16
C ALA A 95 -12.46 -18.99 -3.53
N ILE A 96 -11.98 -17.76 -3.63
CA ILE A 96 -10.74 -17.32 -2.99
C ILE A 96 -11.10 -16.45 -1.79
N GLY A 97 -10.77 -16.90 -0.59
CA GLY A 97 -10.97 -16.14 0.63
C GLY A 97 -10.05 -14.91 0.70
N ILE A 98 -10.54 -13.84 1.30
CA ILE A 98 -9.77 -12.66 1.67
C ILE A 98 -9.62 -12.67 3.19
N VAL A 99 -8.38 -12.74 3.68
CA VAL A 99 -8.09 -12.66 5.12
C VAL A 99 -8.41 -11.24 5.60
N ARG A 100 -7.90 -10.24 4.88
CA ARG A 100 -8.04 -8.82 5.23
C ARG A 100 -7.78 -7.91 4.04
N ALA A 101 -8.35 -6.72 4.07
CA ALA A 101 -7.93 -5.59 3.24
C ALA A 101 -7.78 -4.36 4.15
N HIS A 102 -6.65 -3.68 4.08
CA HIS A 102 -6.34 -2.63 5.05
C HIS A 102 -5.57 -1.46 4.44
N LEU A 103 -5.79 -0.26 5.00
CA LEU A 103 -5.29 1.00 4.46
C LEU A 103 -3.91 1.34 5.04
N GLU A 104 -2.98 1.71 4.18
CA GLU A 104 -1.65 2.16 4.53
C GLU A 104 -1.16 3.29 3.61
N GLU A 105 0.04 3.80 3.89
CA GLU A 105 0.74 4.72 2.99
C GLU A 105 1.88 4.04 2.23
N ASP A 106 2.12 4.45 0.98
CA ASP A 106 3.25 3.98 0.19
C ASP A 106 4.58 4.63 0.63
N ALA A 107 5.67 3.91 0.38
CA ALA A 107 7.03 4.43 0.46
C ALA A 107 7.39 5.25 -0.78
N ALA A 108 8.44 6.05 -0.67
CA ALA A 108 9.01 6.78 -1.79
C ALA A 108 9.65 5.85 -2.84
N LYS A 109 10.19 6.42 -3.91
CA LYS A 109 10.90 5.67 -4.95
C LYS A 109 12.41 5.81 -4.74
N THR A 110 13.12 4.69 -4.66
CA THR A 110 14.59 4.65 -4.68
C THR A 110 15.09 4.23 -6.06
N THR A 111 16.06 4.96 -6.62
CA THR A 111 16.74 4.63 -7.87
C THR A 111 18.23 4.49 -7.60
N HIS A 112 18.80 3.35 -7.94
CA HIS A 112 20.24 3.10 -7.78
C HIS A 112 20.98 3.54 -9.04
N VAL A 113 22.07 4.28 -8.86
CA VAL A 113 22.84 4.87 -9.96
C VAL A 113 24.27 4.34 -9.92
N GLY A 114 24.80 4.01 -11.09
CA GLY A 114 26.08 3.35 -11.24
C GLY A 114 25.96 1.82 -11.27
N GLY A 115 27.09 1.15 -11.43
CA GLY A 115 27.16 -0.30 -11.60
C GLY A 115 26.65 -0.80 -12.95
N ARG A 116 26.92 -2.08 -13.25
CA ARG A 116 26.49 -2.72 -14.51
C ARG A 116 25.03 -3.20 -14.50
N SER A 117 24.45 -3.37 -13.31
CA SER A 117 23.18 -4.07 -13.13
C SER A 117 21.98 -3.15 -12.90
N GLY A 118 22.19 -1.86 -12.59
CA GLY A 118 21.13 -0.93 -12.16
C GLY A 118 20.42 -1.36 -10.87
N ARG A 119 21.01 -2.30 -10.11
CA ARG A 119 20.51 -2.76 -8.81
C ARG A 119 21.35 -2.17 -7.68
N ILE A 120 20.88 -2.32 -6.45
CA ILE A 120 21.63 -1.89 -5.26
C ILE A 120 23.04 -2.49 -5.18
N GLY A 121 23.21 -3.73 -5.65
CA GLY A 121 24.50 -4.40 -5.72
C GLY A 121 25.42 -3.79 -6.78
N GLY A 122 26.44 -3.05 -6.33
CA GLY A 122 27.43 -2.40 -7.18
C GLY A 122 27.05 -1.00 -7.66
N ALA A 123 26.00 -0.39 -7.09
CA ALA A 123 25.68 1.01 -7.33
C ALA A 123 26.64 1.95 -6.57
N ASP A 124 26.95 3.09 -7.17
CA ASP A 124 27.80 4.11 -6.55
C ASP A 124 27.01 4.95 -5.53
N HIS A 125 25.74 5.22 -5.85
CA HIS A 125 24.82 5.95 -4.98
C HIS A 125 23.36 5.62 -5.28
N SER A 126 22.47 6.16 -4.46
CA SER A 126 21.02 6.04 -4.65
C SER A 126 20.35 7.41 -4.58
N LEU A 127 19.34 7.61 -5.41
CA LEU A 127 18.50 8.80 -5.44
C LEU A 127 17.12 8.44 -4.91
N VAL A 128 16.56 9.27 -4.04
CA VAL A 128 15.23 9.07 -3.47
C VAL A 128 14.30 10.19 -3.95
N ASP A 129 13.17 9.78 -4.53
CA ASP A 129 12.08 10.67 -4.93
C ASP A 129 10.85 10.41 -4.06
N PHE A 130 10.56 11.37 -3.17
CA PHE A 130 9.48 11.33 -2.19
C PHE A 130 8.10 11.70 -2.75
N ASN A 131 7.96 11.98 -4.05
CA ASN A 131 6.67 12.26 -4.67
C ASN A 131 5.60 11.18 -4.39
N ARG A 132 6.02 9.90 -4.39
CA ARG A 132 5.12 8.77 -4.08
C ARG A 132 4.91 8.56 -2.58
N GLY A 133 5.85 9.02 -1.75
CA GLY A 133 5.85 8.79 -0.31
C GLY A 133 4.60 9.37 0.35
N GLY A 134 3.82 8.52 1.02
CA GLY A 134 2.57 8.92 1.64
C GLY A 134 1.32 8.70 0.78
N THR A 135 1.43 8.17 -0.45
CA THR A 135 0.26 7.86 -1.32
C THR A 135 -0.64 6.81 -0.66
N PRO A 136 -1.99 6.89 -0.74
CA PRO A 136 -2.87 5.86 -0.18
C PRO A 136 -2.68 4.50 -0.87
N LEU A 137 -2.57 3.44 -0.08
CA LEU A 137 -2.51 2.05 -0.55
C LEU A 137 -3.49 1.18 0.24
N VAL A 138 -4.10 0.20 -0.41
CA VAL A 138 -4.81 -0.88 0.29
C VAL A 138 -4.06 -2.19 0.06
N GLU A 139 -3.58 -2.79 1.15
CA GLU A 139 -3.00 -4.12 1.12
C GLU A 139 -4.12 -5.16 1.29
N ILE A 140 -4.34 -5.97 0.25
CA ILE A 140 -5.30 -7.08 0.23
C ILE A 140 -4.52 -8.39 0.41
N VAL A 141 -4.86 -9.15 1.45
CA VAL A 141 -4.25 -10.44 1.75
C VAL A 141 -5.28 -11.53 1.54
N THR A 142 -5.01 -12.43 0.61
CA THR A 142 -5.84 -13.61 0.36
C THR A 142 -5.57 -14.70 1.39
N ARG A 143 -6.52 -15.62 1.53
CA ARG A 143 -6.25 -16.94 2.10
C ARG A 143 -5.37 -17.72 1.11
N PRO A 144 -4.60 -18.72 1.59
CA PRO A 144 -3.81 -19.56 0.71
C PRO A 144 -4.72 -20.56 -0.02
N ASP A 145 -5.69 -20.09 -0.78
CA ASP A 145 -6.69 -20.90 -1.51
C ASP A 145 -6.28 -21.15 -2.96
N ILE A 146 -5.46 -20.27 -3.54
CA ILE A 146 -4.92 -20.39 -4.89
C ILE A 146 -4.02 -21.62 -5.02
N ARG A 147 -4.19 -22.41 -6.08
CA ARG A 147 -3.50 -23.69 -6.33
C ARG A 147 -2.73 -23.75 -7.65
N SER A 148 -2.93 -22.79 -8.54
CA SER A 148 -2.22 -22.75 -9.82
C SER A 148 -1.84 -21.33 -10.23
N ALA A 149 -0.86 -21.21 -11.13
CA ALA A 149 -0.48 -19.92 -11.71
C ALA A 149 -1.60 -19.29 -12.55
N ASP A 150 -2.45 -20.11 -13.20
CA ASP A 150 -3.61 -19.62 -13.96
C ASP A 150 -4.67 -19.03 -13.03
N GLU A 151 -4.97 -19.68 -11.90
CA GLU A 151 -5.85 -19.12 -10.86
C GLU A 151 -5.30 -17.81 -10.29
N ALA A 152 -4.00 -17.75 -10.00
CA ALA A 152 -3.36 -16.53 -9.51
C ALA A 152 -3.52 -15.37 -10.49
N LYS A 153 -3.30 -15.62 -11.79
CA LYS A 153 -3.50 -14.63 -12.84
C LYS A 153 -4.96 -14.19 -12.91
N ARG A 154 -5.91 -15.12 -12.94
CA ARG A 154 -7.35 -14.82 -13.03
C ARG A 154 -7.86 -14.04 -11.83
N PHE A 155 -7.34 -14.30 -10.63
CA PHE A 155 -7.66 -13.53 -9.44
C PHE A 155 -7.23 -12.06 -9.54
N LEU A 156 -6.12 -11.79 -10.23
CA LEU A 156 -5.58 -10.43 -10.41
C LEU A 156 -6.23 -9.64 -11.57
N GLN A 157 -7.02 -10.31 -12.43
CA GLN A 157 -7.70 -9.71 -13.60
C GLN A 157 -9.10 -9.20 -13.24
#